data_AF-A0A967SA28-F1
#
_entry.id   AF-A0A967SA28-F1
#
_cell.length_a   1.000
_cell.length_b   1.000
_cell.length_c   1.000
_cell.angle_alpha   90.00
_cell.angle_beta   90.00
_cell.angle_gamma   90.00
#
_symmetry.space_group_name_H-M   'P 1'
#
loop_
_entity.id
_entity.type
_entity.pdbx_description
1 polymer ?
#
loop_
_entity_poly.entity_id
_entity_poly.type
_entity_poly.pdbx_seq_one_letter_code
_entity_poly.pdbx_strand_id
1 'polypeptide(L)'
;MSILDDEKTWDVVALASATLAAVATRQILKSGWTLFRGDEPPENPAARSVGWGDALAWTLATGAMVGVARLLGRRSAAAGWKKVRGRYPAGLE
;
A
#
# COMPACT_ATOMS: atom_id res chain seq x y z
N MET A 1 -5.79 -24.33 -26.30
CA MET A 1 -5.25 -24.72 -24.98
C MET A 1 -4.33 -23.58 -24.52
N SER A 2 -4.86 -22.46 -24.02
CA SER A 2 -4.06 -21.36 -23.40
C SER A 2 -5.00 -20.22 -22.98
N ILE A 3 -5.86 -20.46 -22.00
CA ILE A 3 -6.54 -19.37 -21.24
C ILE A 3 -6.20 -19.57 -19.76
N LEU A 4 -6.08 -20.83 -19.35
CA LEU A 4 -5.57 -21.27 -18.04
C LEU A 4 -4.12 -20.83 -17.76
N ASP A 5 -3.27 -20.66 -18.79
CA ASP A 5 -1.88 -20.21 -18.61
C ASP A 5 -1.78 -18.69 -18.43
N ASP A 6 -2.57 -17.91 -19.16
CA ASP A 6 -2.59 -16.45 -19.05
C ASP A 6 -3.16 -15.99 -17.70
N GLU A 7 -4.24 -16.62 -17.23
CA GLU A 7 -4.84 -16.32 -15.92
C GLU A 7 -3.86 -16.64 -14.77
N LYS A 8 -3.22 -17.82 -14.80
CA LYS A 8 -2.23 -18.20 -13.79
C LYS A 8 -0.97 -17.33 -13.85
N THR A 9 -0.50 -17.00 -15.05
CA THR A 9 0.66 -16.11 -15.23
C THR A 9 0.34 -14.72 -14.70
N TRP A 10 -0.86 -14.22 -14.98
CA TRP A 10 -1.33 -12.95 -14.45
C TRP A 10 -1.44 -12.96 -12.92
N ASP A 11 -2.02 -14.01 -12.33
CA ASP A 11 -2.15 -14.13 -10.88
C ASP A 11 -0.79 -14.20 -10.18
N VAL A 12 0.18 -14.92 -10.75
CA VAL A 12 1.55 -14.97 -10.25
C VAL A 12 2.20 -13.59 -10.30
N VAL A 13 2.06 -12.87 -11.42
CA VAL A 13 2.58 -11.51 -11.56
C VAL A 13 1.90 -10.54 -10.59
N ALA A 14 0.59 -10.64 -10.42
CA ALA A 14 -0.18 -9.83 -9.50
C ALA A 14 0.25 -10.08 -8.04
N LEU A 15 0.41 -11.35 -7.66
CA LEU A 15 0.88 -11.74 -6.33
C LEU A 15 2.31 -11.26 -6.07
N ALA A 16 3.21 -11.44 -7.03
CA ALA A 16 4.59 -10.98 -6.94
C ALA A 16 4.64 -9.44 -6.80
N SER A 17 3.86 -8.73 -7.60
CA SER A 17 3.76 -7.27 -7.55
C SER A 17 3.19 -6.79 -6.21
N ALA A 18 2.14 -7.42 -5.71
CA ALA A 18 1.55 -7.09 -4.42
C ALA A 18 2.54 -7.32 -3.27
N THR A 19 3.29 -8.41 -3.32
CA THR A 19 4.32 -8.73 -2.33
C THR A 19 5.44 -7.69 -2.33
N LEU A 20 5.97 -7.35 -3.51
CA LEU A 20 7.00 -6.31 -3.65
C LEU A 20 6.49 -4.95 -3.15
N ALA A 21 5.25 -4.59 -3.48
CA ALA A 21 4.63 -3.36 -2.98
C ALA A 21 4.50 -3.37 -1.45
N ALA A 22 4.12 -4.49 -0.84
CA ALA A 22 4.02 -4.63 0.61
C ALA A 22 5.39 -4.47 1.29
N VAL A 23 6.44 -5.11 0.76
CA VAL A 23 7.81 -4.99 1.26
C VAL A 23 8.31 -3.54 1.16
N ALA A 24 8.15 -2.93 -0.02
CA ALA A 24 8.55 -1.54 -0.25
C ALA A 24 7.82 -0.57 0.68
N THR A 25 6.50 -0.75 0.86
CA THR A 25 5.69 0.06 1.77
C THR A 25 6.21 -0.03 3.20
N ARG A 26 6.50 -1.23 3.68
CA ARG A 26 7.02 -1.43 5.04
C ARG A 26 8.39 -0.79 5.21
N GLN A 27 9.26 -0.91 4.21
CA GLN A 27 10.58 -0.29 4.24
C GLN A 27 10.49 1.24 4.30
N ILE A 28 9.66 1.85 3.44
CA ILE A 28 9.43 3.30 3.44
C ILE A 28 8.93 3.78 4.80
N LEU A 29 7.97 3.05 5.38
CA LEU A 29 7.38 3.42 6.66
C LEU A 29 8.40 3.32 7.81
N LYS A 30 9.20 2.24 7.84
CA LYS A 30 10.28 2.06 8.82
C LYS A 30 11.35 3.14 8.69
N SER A 31 11.91 3.29 7.49
CA SER A 31 12.97 4.26 7.24
C SER A 31 12.50 5.69 7.49
N GLY A 32 11.26 6.03 7.12
CA GLY A 32 10.67 7.33 7.44
C GLY A 32 10.60 7.55 8.94
N TRP A 33 10.10 6.57 9.69
CA TRP A 33 10.04 6.68 11.15
C TRP A 33 11.42 6.85 11.79
N THR A 34 12.38 5.98 11.47
CA THR A 34 13.73 6.05 12.03
C THR A 34 14.42 7.36 11.67
N LEU A 35 14.21 7.90 10.47
CA LEU A 35 14.77 9.20 10.08
C LEU A 35 14.21 10.36 10.91
N PHE A 36 12.91 10.37 11.20
CA PHE A 36 12.27 11.45 11.95
C PHE A 36 12.37 11.31 13.47
N ARG A 37 12.35 10.08 13.99
CA ARG A 37 12.31 9.77 15.43
C ARG A 37 13.64 9.31 16.00
N GLY A 38 14.58 8.86 15.17
CA GLY A 38 15.88 8.34 15.60
C GLY A 38 15.88 6.91 16.12
N ASP A 39 14.71 6.29 16.28
CA ASP A 39 14.53 4.95 16.85
C ASP A 39 13.70 4.03 15.93
N GLU A 40 13.67 2.73 16.24
CA GLU A 40 12.85 1.75 15.54
C GLU A 40 11.34 2.03 15.73
N PRO A 41 10.49 1.92 14.70
CA PRO A 41 9.05 2.12 14.85
C PRO A 41 8.40 1.14 15.82
N PRO A 42 7.35 1.57 16.55
CA PRO A 42 6.62 0.71 17.47
C PRO A 42 5.72 -0.25 16.68
N GLU A 43 6.33 -1.29 16.10
CA GLU A 43 5.61 -2.32 15.33
C GLU A 43 4.53 -3.04 16.16
N ASN A 44 4.74 -3.10 17.48
CA ASN A 44 3.72 -3.50 18.44
C ASN A 44 3.33 -2.33 19.34
N PRO A 45 2.37 -1.48 18.92
CA PRO A 45 1.97 -0.30 19.70
C PRO A 45 1.23 -0.66 21.00
N ALA A 46 0.85 -1.93 21.20
CA ALA A 46 0.25 -2.42 22.45
C ALA A 46 1.30 -2.88 23.48
N ALA A 47 2.59 -2.90 23.12
CA ALA A 47 3.65 -3.26 24.04
C ALA A 47 3.76 -2.21 25.17
N ARG A 48 3.89 -2.66 26.42
CA ARG A 48 4.01 -1.79 27.61
C ARG A 48 5.21 -0.84 27.55
N SER A 49 6.23 -1.16 26.75
CA SER A 49 7.43 -0.35 26.52
C SER A 49 7.21 0.80 25.53
N VAL A 50 6.07 0.83 24.82
CA VAL A 50 5.74 1.89 23.85
C VAL A 50 4.90 2.95 24.55
N GLY A 51 5.38 4.20 24.51
CA GLY A 51 4.62 5.33 25.03
C GLY A 51 3.35 5.59 24.22
N TRP A 52 2.30 6.07 24.89
CA TRP A 52 1.02 6.39 24.23
C TRP A 52 1.16 7.38 23.06
N GLY A 53 2.05 8.37 23.20
CA GLY A 53 2.33 9.33 22.12
C GLY A 53 2.93 8.66 20.87
N ASP A 54 3.79 7.66 21.08
CA ASP A 54 4.48 6.95 19.99
C ASP A 54 3.54 6.00 19.29
N ALA A 55 2.71 5.29 20.05
CA ALA A 55 1.65 4.44 19.54
C ALA A 55 0.66 5.23 18.67
N LEU A 56 0.24 6.42 19.14
CA LEU A 56 -0.64 7.31 18.39
C LEU A 56 0.04 7.83 17.12
N ALA A 57 1.27 8.34 17.22
CA ALA A 57 2.00 8.87 16.08
C ALA A 57 2.22 7.80 15.00
N TRP A 58 2.61 6.58 15.39
CA TRP A 58 2.79 5.47 14.47
C TRP A 58 1.49 5.06 13.78
N THR A 59 0.39 4.99 14.55
CA THR A 59 -0.93 4.64 14.02
C THR A 59 -1.43 5.69 13.03
N LEU A 60 -1.27 6.98 13.35
CA LEU A 60 -1.64 8.08 12.46
C LEU A 60 -0.78 8.09 11.18
N ALA A 61 0.53 7.92 11.31
CA ALA A 61 1.44 7.84 10.17
C ALA A 61 1.08 6.69 9.23
N THR A 62 0.86 5.50 9.80
CA THR A 62 0.46 4.30 9.06
C THR A 62 -0.90 4.52 8.37
N GLY A 63 -1.89 5.03 9.11
CA GLY A 63 -3.23 5.29 8.59
C GLY A 63 -3.22 6.31 7.44
N ALA A 64 -2.47 7.40 7.59
CA ALA A 64 -2.31 8.41 6.55
C ALA A 64 -1.68 7.82 5.27
N MET A 65 -0.59 7.05 5.41
CA MET A 65 0.09 6.43 4.27
C MET A 65 -0.83 5.45 3.53
N VAL A 66 -1.55 4.60 4.25
CA VAL A 66 -2.53 3.67 3.65
C VAL A 66 -3.67 4.43 2.95
N GLY A 67 -4.15 5.52 3.54
CA GLY A 67 -5.17 6.38 2.93
C GLY A 67 -4.70 6.97 1.59
N VAL A 68 -3.48 7.53 1.56
CA VAL A 68 -2.85 8.06 0.34
C VAL A 68 -2.66 6.96 -0.71
N ALA A 69 -2.13 5.80 -0.31
CA ALA A 69 -1.94 4.67 -1.22
C ALA A 69 -3.26 4.23 -1.88
N ARG A 70 -4.35 4.14 -1.11
CA ARG A 70 -5.69 3.83 -1.64
C ARG A 70 -6.20 4.89 -2.60
N LEU A 71 -6.00 6.18 -2.28
CA LEU A 71 -6.41 7.27 -3.16
C LEU A 71 -5.66 7.21 -4.49
N LEU A 72 -4.34 7.05 -4.43
CA LEU A 72 -3.49 6.94 -5.62
C LEU A 72 -3.85 5.70 -6.44
N GLY A 73 -4.07 4.55 -5.80
CA GLY A 73 -4.50 3.32 -6.46
C GLY A 73 -5.84 3.46 -7.19
N ARG A 74 -6.83 4.11 -6.57
CA ARG A 74 -8.12 4.40 -7.21
C ARG A 74 -7.97 5.38 -8.37
N ARG A 75 -7.19 6.45 -8.21
CA ARG A 75 -6.92 7.42 -9.28
C ARG A 75 -6.17 6.81 -10.44
N SER A 76 -5.15 5.99 -10.18
CA SER A 76 -4.36 5.32 -11.21
C SER A 76 -5.19 4.27 -11.93
N ALA A 77 -6.04 3.52 -11.22
CA ALA A 77 -7.01 2.61 -11.83
C ALA A 77 -7.97 3.37 -12.75
N ALA A 78 -8.55 4.50 -12.30
CA ALA A 78 -9.44 5.33 -13.13
C ALA A 78 -8.73 5.93 -14.35
N ALA A 79 -7.52 6.46 -14.18
CA ALA A 79 -6.73 7.05 -15.27
C ALA A 79 -6.22 5.99 -16.27
N GLY A 80 -5.78 4.84 -15.78
CA GLY A 80 -5.35 3.70 -16.58
C GLY A 80 -6.51 3.13 -17.40
N TRP A 81 -7.69 2.99 -16.80
CA TRP A 81 -8.89 2.54 -17.50
C TRP A 81 -9.29 3.48 -18.64
N LYS A 82 -9.23 4.79 -18.41
CA LYS A 82 -9.45 5.82 -19.44
C LYS A 82 -8.45 5.68 -20.60
N LYS A 83 -7.18 5.45 -20.28
CA LYS A 83 -6.08 5.36 -21.26
C LYS A 83 -6.09 4.06 -22.07
N VAL A 84 -6.53 2.95 -21.47
CA VAL A 84 -6.55 1.62 -22.10
C VAL A 84 -7.86 1.35 -22.86
N ARG A 85 -9.01 1.82 -22.37
CA ARG A 85 -10.33 1.50 -22.97
C ARG A 85 -11.04 2.67 -23.67
N GLY A 86 -10.54 3.91 -23.58
CA GLY A 86 -11.15 5.07 -24.24
C GLY A 86 -12.52 5.52 -23.68
N ARG A 87 -13.00 4.88 -22.62
CA ARG A 87 -14.29 5.14 -21.95
C ARG A 87 -14.14 4.96 -20.45
N TYR A 88 -14.81 5.80 -19.65
CA TYR A 88 -14.84 5.68 -18.19
C TYR A 88 -15.54 4.37 -17.76
N PRO A 89 -15.08 3.69 -16.69
CA PRO A 89 -15.82 2.56 -16.14
C PRO A 89 -17.17 3.04 -15.58
N ALA A 90 -18.25 2.29 -15.84
CA ALA A 90 -19.57 2.58 -15.32
C ALA A 90 -19.57 2.47 -13.78
N GLY A 91 -20.10 3.48 -13.09
CA GLY A 91 -20.16 3.56 -11.61
C GLY A 91 -19.20 4.56 -10.95
N LEU A 92 -18.50 5.39 -11.73
CA LEU A 92 -17.77 6.57 -11.25
C LEU A 92 -18.49 7.85 -11.72
N GLU A 93 -19.73 8.03 -11.27
CA GLU A 93 -20.44 9.32 -11.31
C GLU A 93 -20.21 10.10 -10.02
#